data_AF-A0A7W6KI93-F1
#
_entry.id   AF-A0A7W6KI93-F1
#
_cell.length_a   1.000
_cell.length_b   1.000
_cell.length_c   1.000
_cell.angle_alpha   90.00
_cell.angle_beta   90.00
_cell.angle_gamma   90.00
#
_symmetry.space_group_name_H-M   'P 1'
#
loop_
_entity.id
_entity.type
_entity.pdbx_description
1 polymer ?
#
loop_
_entity_poly.entity_id
_entity_poly.type
_entity_poly.pdbx_seq_one_letter_code
_entity_poly.pdbx_strand_id
1 'polypeptide(L)' 'MQLTEWPSLIEHDESLLEENMVLTLEPGIETGGGNMLVHEENIVVTATGARALTKFAAPALTVV' A
#
# COMPACT_ATOMS: atom_id res chain seq x y z
N MET A 1 7.08 -13.52 -11.66
CA MET A 1 6.47 -12.75 -10.57
C MET A 1 5.68 -11.64 -11.23
N GLN A 2 4.39 -11.53 -10.94
CA GLN A 2 3.55 -10.47 -11.48
C GLN A 2 3.53 -9.32 -10.48
N LEU A 3 3.61 -8.07 -10.96
CA LEU A 3 3.68 -6.91 -10.07
C LEU A 3 2.30 -6.51 -9.54
N THR A 4 1.27 -6.64 -10.37
CA THR A 4 -0.12 -6.30 -10.01
C THR A 4 -1.03 -7.51 -10.23
N GLU A 5 -1.67 -7.93 -9.16
CA GLU A 5 -2.63 -9.04 -9.12
C GLU A 5 -3.89 -8.58 -8.39
N TRP A 6 -4.98 -9.33 -8.49
CA TRP A 6 -6.19 -9.04 -7.71
C TRP A 6 -5.97 -9.37 -6.22
N PRO A 7 -6.66 -8.69 -5.29
CA PRO A 7 -7.63 -7.59 -5.49
C PRO A 7 -6.98 -6.20 -5.53
N SER A 8 -7.75 -5.19 -5.94
CA SER A 8 -7.33 -3.76 -5.94
C SER A 8 -7.98 -3.00 -4.79
N LEU A 9 -7.23 -2.10 -4.14
CA LEU A 9 -7.80 -1.21 -3.11
C LEU A 9 -8.38 0.07 -3.76
N ILE A 10 -9.53 -0.09 -4.40
CA ILE A 10 -10.26 0.98 -5.10
C ILE A 10 -11.73 0.98 -4.67
N GLU A 11 -12.40 2.12 -4.80
CA GLU A 11 -13.76 2.36 -4.25
C GLU A 11 -14.80 1.30 -4.63
N HIS A 12 -14.69 0.71 -5.81
CA HIS A 12 -15.68 -0.22 -6.38
C HIS A 12 -15.22 -1.68 -6.38
N ASP A 13 -14.05 -2.01 -5.81
CA ASP A 13 -13.66 -3.41 -5.60
C ASP A 13 -14.20 -3.87 -4.24
N GLU A 14 -15.15 -4.81 -4.29
CA GLU A 14 -15.81 -5.38 -3.11
C GLU A 14 -15.22 -6.74 -2.71
N SER A 15 -14.09 -7.15 -3.30
CA SER A 15 -13.41 -8.40 -2.96
C SER A 15 -13.12 -8.47 -1.47
N LEU A 16 -13.49 -9.59 -0.82
CA LEU A 16 -13.17 -9.80 0.58
C LEU A 16 -11.67 -10.04 0.76
N LEU A 17 -11.07 -9.37 1.74
CA LEU A 17 -9.69 -9.62 2.11
C LEU A 17 -9.61 -10.88 2.99
N GLU A 18 -8.82 -11.86 2.55
CA GLU A 18 -8.64 -13.14 3.24
C GLU A 18 -7.22 -13.26 3.82
N GLU A 19 -7.07 -14.12 4.83
CA GLU A 19 -5.78 -14.37 5.47
C GLU A 19 -4.73 -14.85 4.45
N ASN A 20 -3.50 -14.35 4.60
CA ASN A 20 -2.35 -14.58 3.70
C ASN A 20 -2.38 -13.83 2.36
N MET A 21 -3.41 -13.05 2.05
CA MET A 21 -3.32 -12.08 0.95
C MET A 21 -2.21 -11.07 1.22
N VAL A 22 -1.41 -10.76 0.19
CA VAL A 22 -0.37 -9.73 0.22
C VAL A 22 -0.79 -8.57 -0.66
N LEU A 23 -0.76 -7.37 -0.11
CA LEU A 23 -1.29 -6.17 -0.73
C LEU A 23 -0.32 -5.00 -0.51
N THR A 24 -0.41 -4.04 -1.42
CA THR A 24 0.25 -2.74 -1.27
C THR A 24 -0.73 -1.73 -0.68
N LEU A 25 -0.30 -1.00 0.36
CA LEU A 25 -0.95 0.22 0.83
C LEU A 25 -0.16 1.42 0.30
N GLU A 26 -0.74 2.16 -0.64
CA GLU A 26 -0.04 3.22 -1.39
C GLU A 26 -0.81 4.55 -1.49
N PRO A 27 -1.22 5.18 -0.36
CA PRO A 27 -1.81 6.52 -0.43
C PRO A 27 -0.85 7.52 -1.08
N GLY A 28 -1.41 8.35 -1.95
CA GLY A 28 -0.67 9.41 -2.65
C GLY A 28 -1.38 10.75 -2.62
N ILE A 29 -0.61 11.83 -2.68
CA ILE A 29 -1.10 13.20 -2.82
C ILE A 29 -0.29 13.97 -3.87
N GLU A 30 -0.97 14.81 -4.65
CA GLU A 30 -0.29 15.81 -5.47
C GLU A 30 0.25 16.93 -4.58
N THR A 31 1.54 17.23 -4.70
CA THR A 31 2.22 18.27 -3.88
C THR A 31 2.38 19.60 -4.62
N GLY A 32 1.86 19.68 -5.85
CA GLY A 32 1.96 20.82 -6.74
C GLY A 32 3.20 20.78 -7.64
N GLY A 33 3.18 21.61 -8.70
CA GLY A 33 4.27 21.67 -9.68
C GLY A 33 4.44 20.40 -10.50
N GLY A 34 3.39 19.58 -10.62
CA GLY A 34 3.45 18.28 -11.30
C GLY A 34 4.11 17.16 -10.49
N ASN A 35 4.37 17.38 -9.19
CA ASN A 35 4.98 16.39 -8.32
C ASN A 35 3.92 15.62 -7.51
N MET A 36 4.19 14.33 -7.28
CA MET A 36 3.39 13.43 -6.45
C MET A 36 4.24 12.91 -5.29
N LEU A 37 3.64 12.79 -4.11
CA LEU A 37 4.20 12.04 -2.99
C LEU A 37 3.37 10.77 -2.80
N VAL A 38 4.03 9.62 -2.69
CA VAL A 38 3.39 8.32 -2.43
C VAL A 38 4.09 7.68 -1.24
N HIS A 39 3.32 7.12 -0.31
CA HIS A 39 3.83 6.27 0.76
C HIS A 39 3.36 4.85 0.48
N GLU A 40 4.29 3.96 0.12
CA GLU A 40 4.00 2.59 -0.26
C GLU A 40 4.52 1.60 0.77
N GLU A 41 3.67 0.69 1.24
CA GLU A 41 4.06 -0.40 2.14
C GLU A 41 3.41 -1.72 1.73
N ASN A 42 4.17 -2.82 1.80
CA ASN A 42 3.63 -4.16 1.60
C ASN A 42 3.11 -4.70 2.93
N ILE A 43 1.88 -5.19 2.95
CA ILE A 43 1.25 -5.83 4.11
C ILE A 43 0.79 -7.24 3.76
N VAL A 44 0.70 -8.09 4.78
CA VAL A 44 -0.02 -9.36 4.72
C VAL A 44 -1.24 -9.29 5.62
N VAL A 45 -2.37 -9.78 5.11
CA VAL A 45 -3.61 -9.95 5.89
C VAL A 45 -3.44 -11.13 6.84
N THR A 46 -3.83 -10.94 8.09
CA THR A 46 -3.77 -11.92 9.18
C THR A 46 -5.19 -12.15 9.72
N ALA A 47 -5.38 -13.21 10.51
CA ALA A 47 -6.67 -13.51 11.13
C ALA A 47 -7.32 -12.35 11.93
N THR A 48 -6.55 -11.36 12.39
CA THR A 48 -7.06 -10.25 13.22
C THR A 48 -6.73 -8.86 12.68
N GLY A 49 -6.27 -8.73 11.43
CA GLY A 49 -5.87 -7.44 10.86
C GLY A 49 -4.77 -7.57 9.81
N ALA A 50 -3.84 -6.62 9.78
CA ALA A 50 -2.72 -6.61 8.83
C ALA A 50 -1.37 -6.52 9.55
N ARG A 51 -0.34 -7.13 8.95
CA ARG A 51 1.05 -7.01 9.39
C ARG A 51 1.92 -6.49 8.26
N ALA A 52 2.74 -5.50 8.54
CA ALA A 52 3.70 -4.99 7.56
C ALA A 52 4.80 -6.02 7.24
N LEU A 53 5.14 -6.10 5.96
CA LEU A 53 6.29 -6.83 5.42
C LEU A 53 7.47 -5.89 5.12
N THR A 54 7.18 -4.60 4.93
CA THR A 54 8.15 -3.52 4.83
C THR A 54 8.21 -2.70 6.11
N LYS A 55 9.27 -1.90 6.25
CA LYS A 55 9.38 -0.93 7.36
C LYS A 55 8.78 0.38 6.90
N PHE A 56 7.80 0.88 7.67
CA PHE A 56 7.21 2.19 7.44
C PHE A 56 8.26 3.28 7.26
N ALA A 57 8.11 4.05 6.19
CA ALA A 57 8.88 5.27 5.99
C ALA A 57 8.76 6.20 7.21
N ALA A 58 9.87 6.85 7.57
CA ALA A 58 9.86 7.84 8.65
C ALA A 58 9.04 9.08 8.23
N PRO A 59 8.53 9.87 9.20
CA PRO A 59 7.76 11.08 8.87
C PRO A 59 8.55 12.13 8.09
N ALA A 60 9.89 12.13 8.19
CA ALA A 60 10.75 13.04 7.46
C ALA A 60 11.09 12.46 6.08
N LEU A 61 10.84 13.24 5.03
CA LEU A 61 11.27 12.89 3.68
C LEU A 61 12.79 12.88 3.60
N THR A 62 13.36 11.78 3.12
CA THR A 62 14.81 11.68 2.88
C THR A 62 15.13 12.34 1.54
N VAL A 63 16.07 13.29 1.55
CA VAL A 63 16.62 13.88 0.33
C VAL A 63 17.92 13.15 0.00
N VAL A 64 17.98 12.53 -1.17
CA VAL A 64 19.13 11.76 -1.68
C VAL A 64 19.83 12.45 -2.83
#